data_AF-A0A1Y6BXE3-F1
#
_entry.id   AF-A0A1Y6BXE3-F1
#
_cell.length_a   1.000
_cell.length_b   1.000
_cell.length_c   1.000
_cell.angle_alpha   90.00
_cell.angle_beta   90.00
_cell.angle_gamma   90.00
#
_symmetry.space_group_name_H-M   'P 1'
#
loop_
_entity.id
_entity.type
_entity.pdbx_description
1 polymer ?
#
loop_
_entity_poly.entity_id
_entity_poly.type
_entity_poly.pdbx_seq_one_letter_code
_entity_poly.pdbx_strand_id
1 'polypeptide(L)'
;MSINDISFMKAGTPRQRLAFAAITSLGILEKLEPHNAVLAGTIPIDVDIEDSDLDIICEANDLDDFNTLVLSYFGDCDEFTSYMTSTRGVKSFVARFAFSGFGFEIFAQNCPIERQYAVVHLLVERRLLEIGGDTARDGIRSLKARGLKTEPAFAKYFGIPGDPYEELVKLVGLSDRELEKFVQSSIDERSFNSL
;
A
#
# COMPACT_ATOMS: atom_id res chain seq x y z
N MET A 1 -13.75 2.99 -9.05
CA MET A 1 -13.44 1.64 -8.53
C MET A 1 -13.40 1.75 -7.01
N SER A 2 -14.05 0.83 -6.29
CA SER A 2 -13.98 0.83 -4.82
C SER A 2 -12.55 0.53 -4.37
N ILE A 3 -12.10 1.10 -3.26
CA ILE A 3 -10.75 0.85 -2.73
C ILE A 3 -10.56 -0.61 -2.30
N ASN A 4 -11.65 -1.32 -2.02
CA ASN A 4 -11.66 -2.73 -1.63
C ASN A 4 -11.72 -3.68 -2.85
N ASP A 5 -11.89 -3.15 -4.07
CA ASP A 5 -12.01 -3.96 -5.27
C ASP A 5 -10.64 -4.31 -5.85
N ILE A 6 -10.20 -5.53 -5.58
CA ILE A 6 -8.94 -6.10 -6.09
C ILE A 6 -9.12 -6.87 -7.40
N SER A 7 -10.31 -6.85 -8.03
CA SER A 7 -10.61 -7.68 -9.21
C SER A 7 -9.75 -7.35 -10.43
N PHE A 8 -9.22 -6.13 -10.53
CA PHE A 8 -8.27 -5.73 -11.58
C PHE A 8 -7.01 -6.61 -11.58
N MET A 9 -6.60 -7.13 -10.42
CA MET A 9 -5.40 -7.98 -10.29
C MET A 9 -5.53 -9.30 -11.05
N LYS A 10 -6.74 -9.75 -11.38
CA LYS A 10 -6.97 -10.94 -12.23
C LYS A 10 -6.39 -10.79 -13.63
N ALA A 11 -6.39 -9.56 -14.17
CA ALA A 11 -5.82 -9.22 -15.47
C ALA A 11 -4.46 -8.53 -15.35
N GLY A 12 -3.95 -8.38 -14.13
CA GLY A 12 -2.69 -7.72 -13.82
C GLY A 12 -1.46 -8.58 -14.13
N THR A 13 -0.31 -8.17 -13.59
CA THR A 13 0.95 -8.90 -13.72
C THR A 13 0.88 -10.33 -13.17
N PRO A 14 1.81 -11.23 -13.53
CA PRO A 14 1.84 -12.58 -12.95
C PRO A 14 1.80 -12.57 -11.43
N ARG A 15 2.53 -11.65 -10.79
CA ARG A 15 2.54 -11.50 -9.34
C ARG A 15 1.21 -11.00 -8.78
N GLN A 16 0.56 -10.03 -9.42
CA GLN A 16 -0.78 -9.60 -9.05
C GLN A 16 -1.81 -10.74 -9.13
N ARG A 17 -1.75 -11.58 -10.18
CA ARG A 17 -2.66 -12.73 -10.30
C ARG A 17 -2.45 -13.77 -9.19
N LEU A 18 -1.19 -14.03 -8.83
CA LEU A 18 -0.85 -14.92 -7.72
C LEU A 18 -1.30 -14.34 -6.37
N ALA A 19 -1.07 -13.06 -6.13
CA ALA A 19 -1.54 -12.37 -4.93
C ALA A 19 -3.08 -12.39 -4.82
N PHE A 20 -3.78 -12.12 -5.93
CA PHE A 20 -5.24 -12.23 -5.98
C PHE A 20 -5.72 -13.65 -5.60
N ALA A 21 -5.06 -14.68 -6.12
CA ALA A 21 -5.39 -16.07 -5.77
C ALA A 21 -5.11 -16.38 -4.29
N ALA A 22 -4.00 -15.90 -3.73
CA ALA A 22 -3.67 -16.07 -2.32
C ALA A 22 -4.71 -15.39 -1.40
N ILE A 23 -5.03 -14.12 -1.66
CA ILE A 23 -6.03 -13.34 -0.92
C ILE A 23 -7.40 -14.04 -0.95
N THR A 24 -7.85 -14.44 -2.15
CA THR A 24 -9.16 -15.07 -2.34
C THR A 24 -9.22 -16.45 -1.68
N SER A 25 -8.14 -17.24 -1.76
CA SER A 25 -8.08 -18.57 -1.14
C SER A 25 -8.06 -18.48 0.39
N LEU A 26 -7.40 -17.46 0.93
CA LEU A 26 -7.38 -17.19 2.36
C LEU A 26 -8.71 -16.60 2.85
N GLY A 27 -9.45 -15.92 1.98
CA GLY A 27 -10.72 -15.24 2.30
C GLY A 27 -10.53 -14.09 3.30
N ILE A 28 -9.36 -13.46 3.29
CA ILE A 28 -8.95 -12.49 4.33
C ILE A 28 -9.77 -11.21 4.28
N LEU A 29 -10.09 -10.69 3.10
CA LEU A 29 -10.89 -9.48 2.96
C LEU A 29 -12.34 -9.71 3.41
N GLU A 30 -12.89 -10.89 3.15
CA GLU A 30 -14.22 -11.29 3.60
C GLU A 30 -14.28 -11.50 5.12
N LYS A 31 -13.27 -12.15 5.71
CA LYS A 31 -13.18 -12.37 7.16
C LYS A 31 -13.03 -11.07 7.94
N LEU A 32 -12.34 -10.09 7.37
CA LEU A 32 -12.07 -8.79 8.00
C LEU A 32 -12.97 -7.66 7.46
N GLU A 33 -14.02 -7.98 6.70
CA GLU A 33 -14.97 -6.99 6.16
C GLU A 33 -15.61 -6.11 7.25
N PRO A 34 -16.00 -6.63 8.44
CA PRO A 34 -16.52 -5.80 9.53
C PRO A 34 -15.54 -4.72 10.04
N HIS A 35 -14.27 -4.84 9.65
CA HIS A 35 -13.18 -3.93 9.99
C HIS A 35 -12.69 -3.11 8.79
N ASN A 36 -13.51 -2.97 7.74
CA ASN A 36 -13.21 -2.19 6.55
C ASN A 36 -11.88 -2.58 5.88
N ALA A 37 -11.57 -3.88 5.82
CA ALA A 37 -10.28 -4.36 5.32
C ALA A 37 -9.99 -3.92 3.87
N VAL A 38 -8.80 -3.35 3.65
CA VAL A 38 -8.31 -2.87 2.35
C VAL A 38 -6.94 -3.46 2.05
N LEU A 39 -6.74 -3.94 0.81
CA LEU A 39 -5.41 -4.25 0.31
C LEU A 39 -4.67 -2.95 -0.06
N ALA A 40 -3.57 -2.69 0.63
CA ALA A 40 -2.66 -1.60 0.36
C ALA A 40 -1.29 -2.11 -0.12
N GLY A 41 -0.30 -1.23 -0.10
CA GLY A 41 1.07 -1.58 -0.48
C GLY A 41 1.30 -1.53 -1.98
N THR A 42 2.37 -2.20 -2.40
CA THR A 42 2.95 -1.95 -3.74
C THR A 42 2.54 -2.93 -4.83
N ILE A 43 2.07 -4.13 -4.45
CA ILE A 43 1.56 -5.12 -5.41
C ILE A 43 0.31 -4.61 -6.16
N PRO A 44 -0.70 -3.99 -5.49
CA PRO A 44 -1.87 -3.46 -6.19
C PRO A 44 -1.56 -2.41 -7.24
N ILE A 45 -0.47 -1.65 -7.07
CA ILE A 45 -0.08 -0.55 -7.96
C ILE A 45 1.10 -0.91 -8.88
N ASP A 46 1.47 -2.18 -8.92
CA ASP A 46 2.46 -2.74 -9.83
C ASP A 46 3.84 -2.07 -9.72
N VAL A 47 4.26 -1.75 -8.49
CA VAL A 47 5.61 -1.27 -8.18
C VAL A 47 6.26 -2.07 -7.06
N ASP A 48 5.80 -3.30 -6.85
CA ASP A 48 6.38 -4.23 -5.92
C ASP A 48 7.76 -4.75 -6.37
N ILE A 49 8.47 -5.30 -5.39
CA ILE A 49 9.72 -6.06 -5.55
C ILE A 49 9.51 -7.46 -4.96
N GLU A 50 10.46 -8.37 -5.17
CA GLU A 50 10.33 -9.79 -4.82
C GLU A 50 9.87 -10.04 -3.38
N ASP A 51 10.38 -9.26 -2.43
CA ASP A 51 10.09 -9.38 -0.99
C ASP A 51 8.95 -8.46 -0.51
N SER A 52 8.11 -7.94 -1.42
CA SER A 52 6.97 -7.10 -1.00
C SER A 52 5.83 -7.94 -0.43
N ASP A 53 5.37 -7.56 0.75
CA ASP A 53 4.24 -8.16 1.46
C ASP A 53 2.88 -7.75 0.86
N LEU A 54 1.83 -8.44 1.29
CA LEU A 54 0.43 -8.05 1.11
C LEU A 54 -0.07 -7.34 2.37
N ASP A 55 -0.16 -6.02 2.28
CA ASP A 55 -0.60 -5.16 3.38
C ASP A 55 -2.13 -5.09 3.44
N ILE A 56 -2.72 -5.53 4.56
CA ILE A 56 -4.15 -5.48 4.83
C ILE A 56 -4.42 -4.44 5.92
N ILE A 57 -5.02 -3.31 5.54
CA ILE A 57 -5.31 -2.20 6.44
C ILE A 57 -6.74 -2.30 6.95
N CYS A 58 -6.92 -2.24 8.26
CA CYS A 58 -8.20 -2.38 8.93
C CYS A 58 -8.47 -1.22 9.90
N GLU A 59 -9.75 -0.95 10.14
CA GLU A 59 -10.26 -0.12 11.22
C GLU A 59 -10.71 -1.00 12.39
N ALA A 60 -10.23 -0.72 13.60
CA ALA A 60 -10.60 -1.48 14.78
C ALA A 60 -10.71 -0.57 16.01
N ASN A 61 -11.91 -0.51 16.60
CA ASN A 61 -12.18 0.28 17.80
C ASN A 61 -11.53 -0.34 19.05
N ASP A 62 -11.67 -1.65 19.21
CA ASP A 62 -11.03 -2.45 20.26
C ASP A 62 -9.96 -3.34 19.64
N LEU A 63 -8.69 -3.04 19.94
CA LEU A 63 -7.57 -3.76 19.38
C LEU A 63 -7.33 -5.12 20.07
N ASP A 64 -7.76 -5.29 21.32
CA ASP A 64 -7.56 -6.53 22.05
C ASP A 64 -8.57 -7.60 21.56
N ASP A 65 -9.82 -7.18 21.29
CA ASP A 65 -10.81 -7.99 20.58
C ASP A 65 -10.36 -8.30 19.15
N PHE A 66 -9.82 -7.30 18.43
CA PHE A 66 -9.31 -7.49 17.07
C PHE A 66 -8.15 -8.49 17.02
N ASN A 67 -7.21 -8.43 17.98
CA ASN A 67 -6.13 -9.40 18.10
C ASN A 67 -6.68 -10.83 18.30
N THR A 68 -7.67 -11.00 19.18
CA THR A 68 -8.32 -12.29 19.41
C THR A 68 -8.98 -12.83 18.14
N LEU A 69 -9.66 -11.97 17.39
CA LEU A 69 -10.26 -12.29 16.10
C LEU A 69 -9.22 -12.74 15.07
N VAL A 70 -8.16 -11.94 14.86
CA VAL A 70 -7.07 -12.23 13.91
C VAL A 70 -6.38 -13.54 14.27
N LEU A 71 -6.08 -13.76 15.55
CA LEU A 71 -5.50 -15.02 16.04
C LEU A 71 -6.43 -16.21 15.73
N SER A 72 -7.75 -16.06 15.90
CA SER A 72 -8.71 -17.13 15.60
C SER A 72 -8.79 -17.50 14.12
N TYR A 73 -8.50 -16.56 13.21
CA TYR A 73 -8.56 -16.79 11.76
C TYR A 73 -7.24 -17.20 11.13
N PHE A 74 -6.12 -16.71 11.66
CA PHE A 74 -4.81 -16.78 11.00
C PHE A 74 -3.71 -17.30 11.93
N GLY A 75 -4.01 -17.64 13.18
CA GLY A 75 -3.01 -18.10 14.16
C GLY A 75 -2.31 -19.41 13.78
N ASP A 76 -2.95 -20.24 12.95
CA ASP A 76 -2.38 -21.49 12.42
C ASP A 76 -1.61 -21.28 11.10
N CYS A 77 -1.53 -20.05 10.58
CA CYS A 77 -0.71 -19.75 9.41
C CYS A 77 0.78 -19.80 9.76
N ASP A 78 1.61 -20.12 8.77
CA ASP A 78 3.06 -20.18 8.93
C ASP A 78 3.61 -18.83 9.40
N GLU A 79 4.58 -18.87 10.31
CA GLU A 79 5.27 -17.68 10.82
C GLU A 79 4.36 -16.63 11.49
N PHE A 80 3.17 -17.05 11.95
CA PHE A 80 2.23 -16.12 12.59
C PHE A 80 2.84 -15.44 13.83
N THR A 81 2.78 -14.11 13.83
CA THR A 81 3.10 -13.26 14.98
C THR A 81 2.12 -12.10 15.04
N SER A 82 1.79 -11.64 16.25
CA SER A 82 1.03 -10.41 16.44
C SER A 82 1.53 -9.62 17.64
N TYR A 83 1.39 -8.29 17.59
CA TYR A 83 1.81 -7.40 18.68
C TYR A 83 1.10 -6.04 18.60
N MET A 84 1.09 -5.34 19.74
CA MET A 84 0.65 -3.95 19.84
C MET A 84 1.84 -3.01 19.70
N THR A 85 1.64 -1.88 19.02
CA THR A 85 2.64 -0.82 18.84
C THR A 85 1.99 0.56 18.90
N SER A 86 2.79 1.61 18.71
CA SER A 86 2.34 2.99 18.55
C SER A 86 2.86 3.56 17.24
N THR A 87 1.96 3.82 16.29
CA THR A 87 2.28 4.44 15.01
C THR A 87 1.72 5.85 15.02
N ARG A 88 2.59 6.86 14.83
CA ARG A 88 2.22 8.29 14.89
C ARG A 88 1.46 8.68 16.16
N GLY A 89 1.83 8.08 17.30
CA GLY A 89 1.22 8.34 18.60
C GLY A 89 -0.14 7.66 18.84
N VAL A 90 -0.57 6.77 17.93
CA VAL A 90 -1.84 6.05 18.03
C VAL A 90 -1.55 4.56 18.30
N LYS A 91 -2.21 3.97 19.31
CA LYS A 91 -2.13 2.52 19.58
C LYS A 91 -2.56 1.77 18.33
N SER A 92 -1.75 0.81 17.91
CA SER A 92 -1.92 0.07 16.66
C SER A 92 -1.68 -1.40 16.91
N PHE A 93 -2.38 -2.22 16.15
CA PHE A 93 -2.17 -3.66 16.08
C PHE A 93 -1.43 -4.01 14.79
N VAL A 94 -0.50 -4.97 14.88
CA VAL A 94 0.17 -5.57 13.74
C VAL A 94 0.12 -7.09 13.89
N ALA A 95 -0.24 -7.80 12.82
CA ALA A 95 0.02 -9.22 12.67
C ALA A 95 0.79 -9.50 11.37
N ARG A 96 1.68 -10.48 11.41
CA ARG A 96 2.39 -11.00 10.24
C ARG A 96 2.27 -12.51 10.17
N PHE A 97 2.17 -13.04 8.97
CA PHE A 97 2.20 -14.48 8.70
C PHE A 97 2.50 -14.71 7.22
N ALA A 98 2.82 -15.94 6.86
CA ALA A 98 3.02 -16.36 5.48
C ALA A 98 1.84 -17.22 5.01
N PHE A 99 1.44 -17.03 3.75
CA PHE A 99 0.45 -17.88 3.10
C PHE A 99 0.64 -17.90 1.59
N SER A 100 0.68 -19.10 0.99
CA SER A 100 0.77 -19.29 -0.47
C SER A 100 1.91 -18.52 -1.14
N GLY A 101 3.08 -18.46 -0.48
CA GLY A 101 4.28 -17.80 -0.99
C GLY A 101 4.31 -16.27 -0.85
N PHE A 102 3.36 -15.68 -0.11
CA PHE A 102 3.34 -14.27 0.24
C PHE A 102 3.46 -14.08 1.76
N GLY A 103 4.21 -13.06 2.17
CA GLY A 103 4.06 -12.45 3.47
C GLY A 103 2.78 -11.59 3.49
N PHE A 104 2.02 -11.70 4.57
CA PHE A 104 0.87 -10.85 4.86
C PHE A 104 1.20 -10.01 6.09
N GLU A 105 0.87 -8.73 6.03
CA GLU A 105 0.87 -7.84 7.19
C GLU A 105 -0.55 -7.29 7.39
N ILE A 106 -1.18 -7.60 8.52
CA ILE A 106 -2.42 -6.95 8.93
C ILE A 106 -2.07 -5.79 9.85
N PHE A 107 -2.51 -4.58 9.49
CA PHE A 107 -2.38 -3.39 10.32
C PHE A 107 -3.76 -2.87 10.70
N ALA A 108 -3.98 -2.59 11.99
CA ALA A 108 -5.24 -2.01 12.45
C ALA A 108 -5.04 -0.89 13.47
N GLN A 109 -5.88 0.12 13.37
CA GLN A 109 -5.96 1.25 14.31
C GLN A 109 -7.42 1.64 14.55
N ASN A 110 -7.65 2.31 15.68
CA ASN A 110 -8.91 3.03 15.94
C ASN A 110 -8.91 4.35 15.14
N CYS A 111 -8.94 4.21 13.82
CA CYS A 111 -8.91 5.28 12.83
C CYS A 111 -9.58 4.79 11.54
N PRO A 112 -10.52 5.56 10.95
CA PRO A 112 -11.10 5.22 9.66
C PRO A 112 -10.03 5.00 8.59
N ILE A 113 -10.20 3.97 7.77
CA ILE A 113 -9.22 3.55 6.76
C ILE A 113 -8.81 4.69 5.81
N GLU A 114 -9.73 5.60 5.46
CA GLU A 114 -9.47 6.73 4.55
C GLU A 114 -8.50 7.76 5.14
N ARG A 115 -8.26 7.71 6.46
CA ARG A 115 -7.32 8.58 7.17
C ARG A 115 -6.02 7.86 7.53
N GLN A 116 -5.95 6.56 7.32
CA GLN A 116 -4.74 5.80 7.57
C GLN A 116 -3.75 6.03 6.44
N TYR A 117 -2.50 6.38 6.79
CA TYR A 117 -1.50 6.81 5.82
C TYR A 117 -1.23 5.78 4.72
N ALA A 118 -1.20 4.48 5.05
CA ALA A 118 -1.00 3.43 4.05
C ALA A 118 -2.05 3.46 2.93
N VAL A 119 -3.30 3.78 3.28
CA VAL A 119 -4.41 3.91 2.35
C VAL A 119 -4.31 5.21 1.56
N VAL A 120 -3.98 6.32 2.23
CA VAL A 120 -3.79 7.62 1.58
C VAL A 120 -2.64 7.58 0.58
N HIS A 121 -1.51 6.98 0.96
CA HIS A 121 -0.35 6.78 0.09
C HIS A 121 -0.71 5.94 -1.12
N LEU A 122 -1.35 4.78 -0.94
CA LEU A 122 -1.82 3.94 -2.05
C LEU A 122 -2.64 4.75 -3.07
N LEU A 123 -3.59 5.56 -2.60
CA LEU A 123 -4.45 6.36 -3.48
C LEU A 123 -3.67 7.41 -4.28
N VAL A 124 -2.75 8.13 -3.62
CA VAL A 124 -1.92 9.15 -4.27
C VAL A 124 -0.92 8.51 -5.23
N GLU A 125 -0.23 7.46 -4.79
CA GLU A 125 0.75 6.72 -5.57
C GLU A 125 0.13 6.13 -6.84
N ARG A 126 -1.07 5.53 -6.73
CA ARG A 126 -1.81 5.04 -7.89
C ARG A 126 -2.08 6.15 -8.90
N ARG A 127 -2.58 7.31 -8.45
CA ARG A 127 -2.88 8.45 -9.35
C ARG A 127 -1.62 8.99 -10.02
N LEU A 128 -0.51 9.09 -9.28
CA LEU A 128 0.79 9.50 -9.82
C LEU A 128 1.28 8.52 -10.90
N LEU A 129 1.10 7.21 -10.71
CA LEU A 129 1.46 6.19 -11.71
C LEU A 129 0.51 6.15 -12.91
N GLU A 130 -0.77 6.44 -12.72
CA GLU A 130 -1.74 6.56 -13.81
C GLU A 130 -1.37 7.72 -14.75
N ILE A 131 -0.94 8.85 -14.20
CA ILE A 131 -0.49 10.01 -14.97
C ILE A 131 0.91 9.79 -15.55
N GLY A 132 1.85 9.29 -14.74
CA GLY A 132 3.26 9.09 -15.13
C GLY A 132 3.50 7.88 -16.05
N GLY A 133 2.53 6.98 -16.16
CA GLY A 133 2.60 5.80 -17.03
C GLY A 133 3.69 4.79 -16.66
N ASP A 134 4.04 3.93 -17.62
CA ASP A 134 4.96 2.81 -17.38
C ASP A 134 6.39 3.27 -17.10
N THR A 135 6.81 4.41 -17.67
CA THR A 135 8.09 5.04 -17.36
C THR A 135 8.19 5.43 -15.88
N ALA A 136 7.07 5.81 -15.25
CA ALA A 136 7.02 6.04 -13.81
C ALA A 136 7.12 4.74 -13.02
N ARG A 137 6.35 3.71 -13.39
CA ARG A 137 6.41 2.39 -12.72
C ARG A 137 7.83 1.83 -12.73
N ASP A 138 8.49 1.83 -13.88
CA ASP A 138 9.84 1.29 -14.03
C ASP A 138 10.88 2.09 -13.25
N GLY A 139 10.76 3.42 -13.24
CA GLY A 139 11.64 4.27 -12.44
C GLY A 139 11.46 4.07 -10.93
N ILE A 140 10.23 3.89 -10.46
CA ILE A 140 9.94 3.60 -9.05
C ILE A 140 10.48 2.22 -8.67
N ARG A 141 10.24 1.18 -9.48
CA ARG A 141 10.81 -0.17 -9.26
C ARG A 141 12.34 -0.12 -9.21
N SER A 142 12.99 0.62 -10.11
CA SER A 142 14.44 0.80 -10.13
C SER A 142 14.98 1.50 -8.88
N LEU A 143 14.24 2.48 -8.34
CA LEU A 143 14.58 3.13 -7.08
C LEU A 143 14.43 2.16 -5.90
N LYS A 144 13.32 1.42 -5.85
CA LYS A 144 13.07 0.42 -4.82
C LYS A 144 14.09 -0.72 -4.81
N ALA A 145 14.46 -1.23 -5.98
CA ALA A 145 15.49 -2.25 -6.14
C ALA A 145 16.88 -1.81 -5.65
N ARG A 146 17.11 -0.48 -5.53
CA ARG A 146 18.33 0.10 -4.93
C ARG A 146 18.20 0.36 -3.43
N GLY A 147 17.17 -0.17 -2.78
CA GLY A 147 16.96 -0.09 -1.35
C GLY A 147 16.15 1.10 -0.87
N LEU A 148 15.55 1.91 -1.76
CA LEU A 148 14.61 2.95 -1.33
C LEU A 148 13.28 2.31 -0.94
N LYS A 149 12.69 2.80 0.16
CA LYS A 149 11.28 2.52 0.48
C LYS A 149 10.36 3.19 -0.55
N THR A 150 9.10 2.78 -0.59
CA THR A 150 8.10 3.22 -1.57
C THR A 150 7.93 4.73 -1.57
N GLU A 151 7.56 5.34 -0.45
CA GLU A 151 7.26 6.77 -0.34
C GLU A 151 8.49 7.62 -0.70
N PRO A 152 9.71 7.33 -0.18
CA PRO A 152 10.93 8.00 -0.65
C PRO A 152 11.23 7.80 -2.14
N ALA A 153 10.92 6.63 -2.71
CA ALA A 153 11.06 6.39 -4.14
C ALA A 153 10.10 7.27 -4.94
N PHE A 154 8.85 7.45 -4.50
CA PHE A 154 7.89 8.38 -5.10
C PHE A 154 8.31 9.84 -4.94
N ALA A 155 8.79 10.24 -3.77
CA ALA A 155 9.25 11.60 -3.55
C ALA A 155 10.44 11.95 -4.45
N LYS A 156 11.44 11.06 -4.51
CA LYS A 156 12.56 11.18 -5.46
C LYS A 156 12.10 11.08 -6.91
N TYR A 157 11.09 10.22 -7.14
CA TYR A 157 10.22 10.04 -8.31
C TYR A 157 9.83 11.38 -8.95
N PHE A 158 9.01 12.10 -8.21
CA PHE A 158 8.30 13.25 -8.73
C PHE A 158 8.89 14.57 -8.23
N GLY A 159 10.09 14.56 -7.67
CA GLY A 159 10.74 15.77 -7.15
C GLY A 159 9.98 16.40 -5.98
N ILE A 160 9.33 15.59 -5.14
CA ILE A 160 8.57 16.08 -3.98
C ILE A 160 9.57 16.44 -2.87
N PRO A 161 9.69 17.73 -2.48
CA PRO A 161 10.62 18.15 -1.44
C PRO A 161 10.01 17.93 -0.05
N GLY A 162 10.84 17.65 0.95
CA GLY A 162 10.42 17.50 2.34
C GLY A 162 10.37 16.04 2.80
N ASP A 163 9.54 15.76 3.80
CA ASP A 163 9.35 14.40 4.32
C ASP A 163 8.43 13.59 3.36
N PRO A 164 8.90 12.49 2.75
CA PRO A 164 8.12 11.75 1.77
C PRO A 164 6.76 11.27 2.27
N TYR A 165 6.66 10.88 3.54
CA TYR A 165 5.43 10.33 4.10
C TYR A 165 4.39 11.44 4.32
N GLU A 166 4.80 12.60 4.79
CA GLU A 166 3.88 13.73 5.00
C GLU A 166 3.51 14.45 3.70
N GLU A 167 4.47 14.61 2.77
CA GLU A 167 4.24 15.38 1.55
C GLU A 167 3.35 14.64 0.55
N LEU A 168 3.47 13.31 0.44
CA LEU A 168 2.55 12.53 -0.39
C LEU A 168 1.10 12.65 0.08
N VAL A 169 0.86 12.68 1.40
CA VAL A 169 -0.49 12.82 1.97
C VAL A 169 -1.14 14.13 1.51
N LYS A 170 -0.38 15.23 1.38
CA LYS A 170 -0.92 16.52 0.93
C LYS A 170 -1.44 16.49 -0.51
N LEU A 171 -0.95 15.58 -1.34
CA LEU A 171 -1.38 15.44 -2.73
C LEU A 171 -2.77 14.81 -2.87
N VAL A 172 -3.30 14.16 -1.83
CA VAL A 172 -4.61 13.50 -1.88
C VAL A 172 -5.74 14.48 -2.22
N GLY A 173 -5.59 15.74 -1.81
CA GLY A 173 -6.58 16.80 -2.03
C GLY A 173 -6.52 17.46 -3.42
N LEU A 174 -5.50 17.18 -4.22
CA LEU A 174 -5.37 17.76 -5.56
C LEU A 174 -6.36 17.12 -6.53
N SER A 175 -6.97 17.93 -7.38
CA SER A 175 -7.72 17.46 -8.55
C SER A 175 -6.80 16.78 -9.57
N ASP A 176 -7.36 15.96 -10.45
CA ASP A 176 -6.58 15.27 -11.49
C ASP A 176 -5.80 16.26 -12.35
N ARG A 177 -6.40 17.40 -12.70
CA ARG A 177 -5.73 18.46 -13.47
C ARG A 177 -4.56 19.11 -12.71
N GLU A 178 -4.67 19.27 -11.40
CA GLU A 178 -3.56 19.81 -10.59
C GLU A 178 -2.43 18.80 -10.47
N LEU A 179 -2.76 17.51 -10.30
CA LEU A 179 -1.79 16.44 -10.23
C LEU A 179 -1.09 16.20 -11.58
N GLU A 180 -1.81 16.31 -12.71
CA GLU A 180 -1.25 16.25 -14.06
C GLU A 180 -0.20 17.35 -14.28
N LYS A 181 -0.53 18.59 -13.89
CA LYS A 181 0.43 19.71 -13.97
C LYS A 181 1.67 19.45 -13.14
N PHE A 182 1.47 18.97 -11.91
CA PHE A 182 2.56 18.61 -11.00
C PHE A 182 3.48 17.56 -11.64
N VAL A 183 2.93 16.44 -12.12
CA VAL A 183 3.71 15.36 -12.76
C VAL A 183 4.44 15.85 -14.01
N GLN A 184 3.79 16.64 -14.85
CA GLN A 184 4.43 17.17 -16.07
C GLN A 184 5.63 18.06 -15.73
N SER A 185 5.50 18.96 -14.75
CA SER A 185 6.63 19.78 -14.28
C SER A 185 7.79 18.92 -13.77
N SER A 186 7.50 17.87 -13.00
CA SER A 186 8.52 16.94 -12.51
C SER A 186 9.23 16.18 -13.64
N ILE A 187 8.52 15.80 -14.69
CA ILE A 187 9.09 15.11 -15.86
C ILE A 187 9.99 16.06 -16.65
N ASP A 188 9.54 17.30 -16.91
CA ASP A 188 10.28 18.29 -17.69
C ASP A 188 11.61 18.65 -17.00
N GLU A 189 11.60 18.87 -15.68
CA GLU A 189 12.82 19.13 -14.90
C GLU A 189 13.83 17.97 -14.96
N ARG A 190 13.34 16.74 -15.01
CA ARG A 190 14.21 15.56 -15.12
C ARG A 190 14.83 15.40 -16.48
N SER A 191 14.06 15.61 -17.55
CA SER A 191 14.59 15.61 -18.91
C SER A 191 15.68 16.67 -19.05
N PHE A 192 15.50 17.85 -18.47
CA PHE A 192 16.51 18.91 -18.45
C PHE A 192 17.78 18.52 -17.69
N ASN A 193 17.67 17.90 -16.52
CA ASN A 193 18.82 17.50 -15.68
C ASN A 193 19.55 16.23 -16.15
N SER A 194 19.02 15.54 -17.17
CA SER A 194 19.63 14.35 -17.78
C SER A 194 20.46 14.65 -19.05
N LEU A 195 20.50 15.92 -19.47
CA LEU A 195 21.31 16.47 -20.56
C LEU A 195 22.62 17.07 -20.02
#